data_AF-X7ZYW7-F1
#
_entry.id   AF-X7ZYW7-F1
#
_cell.length_a   1.000
_cell.length_b   1.000
_cell.length_c   1.000
_cell.angle_alpha   90.00
_cell.angle_beta   90.00
_cell.angle_gamma   90.00
#
_symmetry.space_group_name_H-M   'P 1'
#
loop_
_entity.id
_entity.type
_entity.pdbx_description
1 polymer ?
#
loop_
_entity_poly.entity_id
_entity_poly.type
_entity_poly.pdbx_seq_one_letter_code
_entity_poly.pdbx_strand_id
1 'polypeptide(L)'
;MLIGEPGVGKTAVVEGLAQKIVHGDVPETLKDKQLYTLDLGSLVAGSRYRGDFEERLKKVLKEINTRGDIILFIDELHTLVGAGAAEGAIDAASILKPKLARGELQTIGATTLDEYRKYIEKDAALERRFQPVQVGEPTVEHTIEILKGLRDRYEAHHRVSITDGAMVAAATLADRYINDRFLPDKAIDLIDEAGARMRIRRMTAPPDLREFDEKIAEARREKESAIDAQDFEKAAALRDREKQLVAQRAEREKQWRSGDLDVVAEVDDEQIAEVLGNWTGIPVFKLTEAETTRLLRMEEELHKRIIGQEDAVKAVSKAIRRTRAGLKDPSARRVRSSSPAPPGWARPSCPRRWRSSCSATTTR
;
A
#
# COMPACT_ATOMS: atom_id res chain seq x y z
N MET A 1 -19.91 -14.38 -4.64
CA MET A 1 -18.97 -14.00 -3.56
C MET A 1 -17.59 -13.90 -4.15
N LEU A 2 -16.97 -12.73 -4.02
CA LEU A 2 -15.63 -12.45 -4.53
C LEU A 2 -14.60 -12.94 -3.52
N ILE A 3 -13.72 -13.83 -3.96
CA ILE A 3 -12.66 -14.41 -3.13
C ILE A 3 -11.33 -14.03 -3.77
N GLY A 4 -10.48 -13.35 -3.01
CA GLY A 4 -9.18 -12.90 -3.49
C GLY A 4 -8.41 -12.24 -2.37
N GLU A 5 -7.10 -12.10 -2.54
CA GLU A 5 -6.23 -11.48 -1.55
C GLU A 5 -6.56 -9.98 -1.38
N PRO A 6 -6.19 -9.35 -0.26
CA PRO A 6 -6.32 -7.90 -0.11
C PRO A 6 -5.55 -7.16 -1.21
N GLY A 7 -6.12 -6.06 -1.70
CA GLY A 7 -5.47 -5.21 -2.70
C GLY A 7 -5.68 -5.61 -4.16
N VAL A 8 -6.26 -6.78 -4.48
CA VAL A 8 -6.48 -7.22 -5.89
C VAL A 8 -7.59 -6.48 -6.64
N GLY A 9 -8.31 -5.56 -5.98
CA GLY A 9 -9.38 -4.77 -6.60
C GLY A 9 -10.78 -5.41 -6.57
N LYS A 10 -11.12 -6.19 -5.52
CA LYS A 10 -12.47 -6.78 -5.37
C LYS A 10 -13.58 -5.73 -5.40
N THR A 11 -13.39 -4.60 -4.71
CA THR A 11 -14.33 -3.47 -4.72
C THR A 11 -14.45 -2.84 -6.10
N ALA A 12 -13.34 -2.70 -6.82
CA ALA A 12 -13.34 -2.16 -8.18
C ALA A 12 -14.15 -3.03 -9.18
N VAL A 13 -14.16 -4.36 -9.00
CA VAL A 13 -15.04 -5.25 -9.79
C VAL A 13 -16.53 -4.91 -9.57
N VAL A 14 -16.89 -4.56 -8.34
CA VAL A 14 -18.27 -4.20 -7.98
C VAL A 14 -18.64 -2.82 -8.49
N GLU A 15 -17.72 -1.86 -8.42
CA GLU A 15 -17.89 -0.54 -9.05
C GLU A 15 -18.04 -0.67 -10.58
N GLY A 16 -17.26 -1.54 -11.22
CA GLY A 16 -17.40 -1.85 -12.64
C GLY A 16 -18.76 -2.46 -12.98
N LEU A 17 -19.33 -3.29 -12.09
CA LEU A 17 -20.71 -3.77 -12.24
C LEU A 17 -21.70 -2.60 -12.15
N ALA A 18 -21.54 -1.70 -11.20
CA ALA A 18 -22.41 -0.53 -11.06
C ALA A 18 -22.37 0.36 -12.32
N GLN A 19 -21.19 0.58 -12.89
CA GLN A 19 -21.05 1.30 -14.16
C GLN A 19 -21.79 0.58 -15.29
N LYS A 20 -21.65 -0.74 -15.43
CA LYS A 20 -22.37 -1.50 -16.46
C LYS A 20 -23.89 -1.42 -16.31
N ILE A 21 -24.40 -1.45 -15.07
CA ILE A 21 -25.84 -1.27 -14.80
C ILE A 21 -26.30 0.10 -15.29
N VAL A 22 -25.55 1.17 -14.99
CA VAL A 22 -25.86 2.53 -15.44
C VAL A 22 -25.84 2.66 -16.96
N HIS A 23 -24.91 2.01 -17.64
CA HIS A 23 -24.82 2.03 -19.11
C HIS A 23 -25.85 1.11 -19.79
N GLY A 24 -26.55 0.26 -19.04
CA GLY A 24 -27.47 -0.73 -19.60
C GLY A 24 -26.77 -1.96 -20.20
N ASP A 25 -25.46 -2.12 -19.97
CA ASP A 25 -24.64 -3.24 -20.43
C ASP A 25 -24.78 -4.46 -19.51
N VAL A 26 -26.01 -4.77 -19.12
CA VAL A 26 -26.36 -5.87 -18.22
C VAL A 26 -27.64 -6.57 -18.69
N PRO A 27 -27.84 -7.85 -18.31
CA PRO A 27 -29.09 -8.54 -18.56
C PRO A 27 -30.29 -7.81 -17.92
N GLU A 28 -31.50 -8.03 -18.47
CA GLU A 28 -32.73 -7.38 -17.97
C GLU A 28 -32.96 -7.58 -16.47
N THR A 29 -32.51 -8.70 -15.91
CA THR A 29 -32.64 -9.01 -14.47
C THR A 29 -31.83 -8.08 -13.55
N LEU A 30 -30.84 -7.37 -14.09
CA LEU A 30 -29.99 -6.42 -13.37
C LEU A 30 -30.27 -4.97 -13.78
N LYS A 31 -31.14 -4.75 -14.76
CA LYS A 31 -31.52 -3.41 -15.19
C LYS A 31 -32.24 -2.68 -14.05
N ASP A 32 -31.96 -1.38 -13.93
CA ASP A 32 -32.51 -0.48 -12.91
C ASP A 32 -32.21 -0.86 -11.44
N LYS A 33 -31.38 -1.90 -11.21
CA LYS A 33 -30.95 -2.26 -9.86
C LYS A 33 -29.96 -1.25 -9.29
N GLN A 34 -30.07 -1.03 -7.99
CA GLN A 34 -29.21 -0.10 -7.25
C GLN A 34 -28.20 -0.87 -6.41
N LEU A 35 -26.92 -0.50 -6.49
CA LEU A 35 -25.87 -1.13 -5.71
C LEU A 35 -25.51 -0.25 -4.52
N TYR A 36 -25.60 -0.81 -3.30
CA TYR A 36 -25.29 -0.10 -2.06
C TYR A 36 -24.23 -0.86 -1.27
N THR A 37 -23.27 -0.13 -0.70
CA THR A 37 -22.27 -0.71 0.22
C THR A 37 -22.76 -0.60 1.66
N LEU A 38 -22.64 -1.67 2.43
CA LEU A 38 -22.92 -1.67 3.86
C LEU A 38 -21.66 -1.33 4.65
N ASP A 39 -21.54 -0.09 5.12
CA ASP A 39 -20.47 0.31 6.04
C ASP A 39 -20.89 0.09 7.51
N LEU A 40 -20.31 -0.92 8.14
CA LEU A 40 -20.55 -1.23 9.54
C LEU A 40 -19.98 -0.17 10.48
N GLY A 41 -18.87 0.48 10.12
CA GLY A 41 -18.26 1.54 10.91
C GLY A 41 -19.22 2.71 11.13
N SER A 42 -19.90 3.15 10.06
CA SER A 42 -20.93 4.19 10.15
C SER A 42 -22.12 3.81 11.04
N LEU A 43 -22.50 2.52 11.09
CA LEU A 43 -23.63 2.06 11.90
C LEU A 43 -23.30 2.05 13.40
N VAL A 44 -22.04 1.76 13.74
CA VAL A 44 -21.53 1.83 15.12
C VAL A 44 -21.35 3.27 15.58
N ALA A 45 -20.98 4.18 14.67
CA ALA A 45 -20.81 5.59 14.97
C ALA A 45 -22.09 6.19 15.58
N GLY A 46 -21.95 6.78 16.78
CA GLY A 46 -23.07 7.37 17.51
C GLY A 46 -24.09 6.36 18.08
N SER A 47 -23.79 5.07 18.11
CA SER A 47 -24.49 4.09 18.96
C SER A 47 -23.85 4.07 20.35
N ARG A 48 -24.63 4.21 21.41
CA ARG A 48 -24.10 4.12 22.79
C ARG A 48 -24.17 2.70 23.32
N TYR A 49 -25.16 1.95 22.84
CA TYR A 49 -25.41 0.58 23.26
C TYR A 49 -25.50 -0.35 22.05
N ARG A 50 -25.15 -1.62 22.28
CA ARG A 50 -25.24 -2.70 21.29
C ARG A 50 -26.64 -2.82 20.65
N GLY A 51 -27.69 -2.62 21.45
CA GLY A 51 -29.08 -2.68 20.97
C GLY A 51 -29.41 -1.62 19.92
N ASP A 52 -28.83 -0.42 20.03
CA ASP A 52 -29.05 0.68 19.08
C ASP A 52 -28.51 0.31 17.70
N PHE A 53 -27.33 -0.34 17.65
CA PHE A 53 -26.74 -0.84 16.42
C PHE A 53 -27.63 -1.91 15.77
N GLU A 54 -28.07 -2.89 16.54
CA GLU A 54 -28.92 -3.97 16.02
C GLU A 54 -30.27 -3.43 15.49
N GLU A 55 -30.86 -2.44 16.16
CA GLU A 55 -32.09 -1.80 15.69
C GLU A 55 -31.87 -1.01 14.39
N ARG A 56 -30.76 -0.26 14.29
CA ARG A 56 -30.38 0.44 13.05
C ARG A 56 -30.17 -0.54 11.89
N LEU A 57 -29.43 -1.62 12.12
CA LEU A 57 -29.21 -2.66 11.12
C LEU A 57 -30.53 -3.30 10.68
N LYS A 58 -31.44 -3.60 11.62
CA LYS A 58 -32.78 -4.11 11.29
C LYS A 58 -33.58 -3.14 10.43
N LYS A 59 -33.51 -1.82 10.70
CA LYS A 59 -34.18 -0.79 9.89
C LYS A 59 -33.63 -0.76 8.46
N VAL A 60 -32.31 -0.76 8.31
CA VAL A 60 -31.65 -0.80 6.98
C VAL A 60 -32.05 -2.05 6.20
N LEU A 61 -32.00 -3.23 6.83
CA LEU A 61 -32.37 -4.49 6.16
C LEU A 61 -33.86 -4.58 5.82
N LYS A 62 -34.73 -3.94 6.60
CA LYS A 62 -36.16 -3.84 6.29
C LYS A 62 -36.39 -3.00 5.03
N GLU A 63 -35.71 -1.85 4.94
CA GLU A 63 -35.79 -0.97 3.76
C GLU A 63 -35.31 -1.66 2.48
N ILE A 64 -34.18 -2.37 2.57
CA ILE A 64 -33.64 -3.15 1.45
C ILE A 64 -34.63 -4.19 0.95
N ASN A 65 -35.25 -4.94 1.87
CA ASN A 65 -36.25 -5.96 1.52
C ASN A 65 -37.53 -5.37 0.92
N THR A 66 -37.93 -4.16 1.33
CA THR A 66 -39.16 -3.52 0.82
C THR A 66 -39.01 -3.04 -0.62
N ARG A 67 -37.84 -2.51 -1.00
CA ARG A 67 -37.64 -2.00 -2.36
C ARG A 67 -37.39 -3.09 -3.41
N GLY A 68 -36.64 -4.14 -3.08
CA GLY A 68 -36.39 -5.29 -3.98
C GLY A 68 -35.50 -5.01 -5.22
N ASP A 69 -35.20 -3.75 -5.52
CA ASP A 69 -34.28 -3.29 -6.57
C ASP A 69 -32.82 -3.19 -6.09
N ILE A 70 -32.55 -3.47 -4.81
CA ILE A 70 -31.23 -3.27 -4.20
C ILE A 70 -30.36 -4.53 -4.27
N ILE A 71 -29.10 -4.35 -4.68
CA ILE A 71 -27.99 -5.28 -4.50
C ILE A 71 -27.08 -4.73 -3.40
N LEU A 72 -26.86 -5.53 -2.36
CA LEU A 72 -26.01 -5.15 -1.23
C LEU A 72 -24.57 -5.63 -1.45
N PHE A 73 -23.61 -4.72 -1.39
CA PHE A 73 -22.19 -5.05 -1.32
C PHE A 73 -21.72 -5.02 0.14
N ILE A 74 -21.06 -6.09 0.55
CA ILE A 74 -20.46 -6.24 1.88
C ILE A 74 -19.00 -6.61 1.67
N ASP A 75 -18.12 -5.65 1.92
CA ASP A 75 -16.70 -5.96 2.03
C ASP A 75 -16.41 -6.68 3.35
N GLU A 76 -15.38 -7.52 3.35
CA GLU A 76 -14.99 -8.32 4.51
C GLU A 76 -16.16 -9.08 5.16
N LEU A 77 -16.99 -9.76 4.35
CA LEU A 77 -18.23 -10.41 4.79
C LEU A 77 -18.03 -11.39 5.97
N HIS A 78 -16.84 -11.95 6.12
CA HIS A 78 -16.47 -12.82 7.23
C HIS A 78 -16.60 -12.15 8.61
N THR A 79 -16.42 -10.82 8.70
CA THR A 79 -16.57 -10.04 9.94
C THR A 79 -17.98 -10.18 10.51
N LEU A 80 -18.97 -10.28 9.62
CA LEU A 80 -20.38 -10.42 9.95
C LEU A 80 -20.82 -11.86 10.19
N VAL A 81 -20.00 -12.85 9.85
CA VAL A 81 -20.43 -14.26 9.83
C VAL A 81 -19.66 -15.13 10.83
N GLY A 82 -18.40 -14.81 11.10
CA GLY A 82 -17.51 -15.73 11.83
C GLY A 82 -16.54 -15.10 12.83
N ALA A 83 -16.39 -13.77 12.86
CA ALA A 83 -15.41 -13.10 13.71
C ALA A 83 -15.91 -12.71 15.12
N GLY A 84 -16.91 -13.43 15.66
CA GLY A 84 -17.49 -13.17 16.99
C GLY A 84 -16.56 -13.40 18.20
N ALA A 85 -15.24 -13.36 18.02
CA ALA A 85 -14.24 -13.60 19.06
C ALA A 85 -13.13 -12.53 19.17
N ALA A 86 -13.10 -11.52 18.28
CA ALA A 86 -12.18 -10.39 18.42
C ALA A 86 -12.93 -9.18 19.00
N GLU A 87 -12.33 -8.55 20.01
CA GLU A 87 -12.86 -7.44 20.81
C GLU A 87 -13.59 -6.38 19.94
N GLY A 88 -14.92 -6.34 20.02
CA GLY A 88 -15.74 -5.29 19.40
C GLY A 88 -16.63 -5.70 18.23
N ALA A 89 -16.58 -6.96 17.78
CA ALA A 89 -17.51 -7.46 16.76
C ALA A 89 -18.94 -7.61 17.33
N ILE A 90 -19.75 -6.57 17.13
CA ILE A 90 -21.18 -6.60 17.43
C ILE A 90 -21.84 -7.69 16.56
N ASP A 91 -22.65 -8.56 17.18
CA ASP A 91 -23.20 -9.81 16.61
C ASP A 91 -24.30 -9.59 15.55
N ALA A 92 -23.93 -8.90 14.47
CA ALA A 92 -24.75 -8.77 13.26
C ALA A 92 -25.01 -10.13 12.58
N ALA A 93 -24.22 -11.16 12.91
CA ALA A 93 -24.36 -12.51 12.39
C ALA A 93 -25.74 -13.10 12.67
N SER A 94 -26.25 -12.90 13.89
CA SER A 94 -27.58 -13.35 14.32
C SER A 94 -28.72 -12.80 13.44
N ILE A 95 -28.56 -11.58 12.89
CA ILE A 95 -29.56 -10.89 12.06
C ILE A 95 -29.37 -11.22 10.57
N LEU A 96 -28.13 -11.24 10.09
CA LEU A 96 -27.81 -11.40 8.67
C LEU A 96 -27.83 -12.85 8.21
N LYS A 97 -27.29 -13.79 9.01
CA LYS A 97 -27.20 -15.21 8.61
C LYS A 97 -28.55 -15.79 8.18
N PRO A 98 -29.66 -15.59 8.92
CA PRO A 98 -30.95 -16.14 8.51
C PRO A 98 -31.44 -15.56 7.18
N LYS A 99 -31.22 -14.26 6.93
CA LYS A 99 -31.65 -13.57 5.71
C LYS A 99 -30.84 -13.99 4.49
N LEU A 100 -29.53 -14.12 4.65
CA LEU A 100 -28.62 -14.63 3.62
C LEU A 100 -28.93 -16.10 3.30
N ALA A 101 -29.11 -16.94 4.31
CA ALA A 101 -29.44 -18.36 4.14
C ALA A 101 -30.79 -18.59 3.44
N ARG A 102 -31.77 -17.71 3.67
CA ARG A 102 -33.06 -17.75 2.98
C ARG A 102 -33.03 -17.13 1.58
N GLY A 103 -31.99 -16.38 1.24
CA GLY A 103 -31.90 -15.67 -0.03
C GLY A 103 -32.83 -14.45 -0.11
N GLU A 104 -33.22 -13.87 1.03
CA GLU A 104 -34.02 -12.64 1.08
C GLU A 104 -33.21 -11.42 0.64
N LEU A 105 -31.88 -11.47 0.78
CA LEU A 105 -30.96 -10.39 0.46
C LEU A 105 -30.12 -10.78 -0.76
N GLN A 106 -30.22 -10.00 -1.82
CA GLN A 106 -29.31 -10.13 -2.96
C GLN A 106 -27.98 -9.45 -2.61
N THR A 107 -26.96 -10.25 -2.31
CA THR A 107 -25.70 -9.75 -1.74
C THR A 107 -24.48 -10.18 -2.54
N ILE A 108 -23.57 -9.24 -2.76
CA ILE A 108 -22.20 -9.49 -3.19
C ILE A 108 -21.30 -9.36 -1.96
N GLY A 109 -20.77 -10.49 -1.49
CA GLY A 109 -19.74 -10.49 -0.44
C GLY A 109 -18.34 -10.52 -1.03
N ALA A 110 -17.40 -9.81 -0.40
CA ALA A 110 -15.97 -9.96 -0.63
C ALA A 110 -15.27 -10.48 0.63
N THR A 111 -14.27 -11.35 0.47
CA THR A 111 -13.48 -11.92 1.58
C THR A 111 -12.13 -12.44 1.05
N THR A 112 -11.19 -12.76 1.94
CA THR A 112 -9.94 -13.45 1.57
C THR A 112 -10.16 -14.97 1.46
N LEU A 113 -9.21 -15.66 0.83
CA LEU A 113 -9.29 -17.12 0.68
C LEU A 113 -9.29 -17.84 2.04
N ASP A 114 -8.47 -17.36 2.97
CA ASP A 114 -8.33 -17.97 4.30
C ASP A 114 -9.60 -17.79 5.14
N GLU A 115 -10.21 -16.61 5.10
CA GLU A 115 -11.49 -16.33 5.78
C GLU A 115 -12.64 -17.13 5.18
N TYR A 116 -12.70 -17.23 3.85
CA TYR A 116 -13.71 -18.03 3.17
C TYR A 116 -13.69 -19.48 3.67
N ARG A 117 -12.51 -20.11 3.67
CA ARG A 117 -12.32 -21.48 4.17
C ARG A 117 -12.65 -21.64 5.65
N LYS A 118 -12.32 -20.62 6.45
CA LYS A 118 -12.50 -20.67 7.90
C LYS A 118 -13.95 -20.50 8.31
N TYR A 119 -14.70 -19.60 7.66
CA TYR A 119 -15.98 -19.12 8.16
C TYR A 119 -17.18 -19.37 7.23
N ILE A 120 -16.98 -19.44 5.91
CA ILE A 120 -18.10 -19.56 4.96
C ILE A 120 -18.23 -20.97 4.40
N GLU A 121 -17.12 -21.59 3.98
CA GLU A 121 -17.09 -22.95 3.43
C GLU A 121 -17.56 -23.99 4.45
N LYS A 122 -17.34 -23.75 5.75
CA LYS A 122 -17.78 -24.65 6.82
C LYS A 122 -19.26 -24.46 7.21
N ASP A 123 -19.90 -23.39 6.76
CA ASP A 123 -21.30 -23.09 7.09
C ASP A 123 -22.22 -23.52 5.93
N ALA A 124 -22.86 -24.68 6.09
CA ALA A 124 -23.70 -25.29 5.06
C ALA A 124 -24.87 -24.39 4.61
N ALA A 125 -25.33 -23.44 5.43
CA ALA A 125 -26.42 -22.55 5.06
C ALA A 125 -25.96 -21.44 4.10
N LEU A 126 -24.73 -20.96 4.27
CA LEU A 126 -24.15 -19.90 3.44
C LEU A 126 -23.47 -20.47 2.19
N GLU A 127 -22.80 -21.61 2.31
CA GLU A 127 -22.18 -22.30 1.18
C GLU A 127 -23.19 -22.58 0.07
N ARG A 128 -24.41 -23.00 0.41
CA ARG A 128 -25.49 -23.26 -0.57
C ARG A 128 -26.05 -22.01 -1.23
N ARG A 129 -25.76 -20.81 -0.72
CA ARG A 129 -26.31 -19.54 -1.22
C ARG A 129 -25.28 -18.67 -1.93
N PHE A 130 -23.99 -18.84 -1.61
CA PHE A 130 -22.93 -18.09 -2.27
C PHE A 130 -22.23 -18.92 -3.33
N GLN A 131 -22.26 -18.42 -4.57
CA GLN A 131 -21.35 -18.89 -5.61
C GLN A 131 -19.96 -18.23 -5.43
N PRO A 132 -18.88 -19.00 -5.25
CA PRO A 132 -17.52 -18.44 -5.21
C PRO A 132 -17.07 -17.99 -6.60
N VAL A 133 -16.47 -16.80 -6.66
CA VAL A 133 -15.83 -16.22 -7.84
C VAL A 133 -14.42 -15.80 -7.43
N GLN A 134 -13.40 -16.39 -8.04
CA GLN A 134 -12.01 -16.10 -7.75
C GLN A 134 -11.59 -14.81 -8.45
N VAL A 135 -11.05 -13.87 -7.67
CA VAL A 135 -10.43 -12.63 -8.15
C VAL A 135 -8.93 -12.77 -7.92
N GLY A 136 -8.22 -13.06 -9.00
CA GLY A 136 -6.77 -13.21 -8.99
C GLY A 136 -6.05 -11.86 -9.01
N GLU A 137 -4.77 -11.90 -8.64
CA GLU A 137 -3.85 -10.79 -8.88
C GLU A 137 -3.77 -10.50 -10.40
N PRO A 138 -3.91 -9.25 -10.83
CA PRO A 138 -3.78 -8.88 -12.24
C PRO A 138 -2.34 -9.04 -12.72
N THR A 139 -2.18 -9.16 -14.03
CA THR A 139 -0.85 -9.16 -14.66
C THR A 139 -0.21 -7.77 -14.54
N VAL A 140 1.11 -7.72 -14.74
CA VAL A 140 1.85 -6.44 -14.79
C VAL A 140 1.27 -5.52 -15.86
N GLU A 141 0.94 -6.05 -17.04
CA GLU A 141 0.31 -5.31 -18.14
C GLU A 141 -1.04 -4.72 -17.75
N HIS A 142 -1.93 -5.52 -17.16
CA HIS A 142 -3.22 -5.02 -16.67
C HIS A 142 -3.04 -3.98 -15.56
N THR A 143 -2.02 -4.15 -14.70
CA THR A 143 -1.74 -3.18 -13.65
C THR A 143 -1.29 -1.85 -14.22
N ILE A 144 -0.48 -1.83 -15.28
CA ILE A 144 -0.08 -0.59 -15.96
C ILE A 144 -1.32 0.15 -16.49
N GLU A 145 -2.27 -0.56 -17.11
CA GLU A 145 -3.52 0.06 -17.58
C GLU A 145 -4.38 0.59 -16.42
N ILE A 146 -4.45 -0.14 -15.29
CA ILE A 146 -5.11 0.34 -14.07
C ILE A 146 -4.44 1.63 -13.58
N LEU A 147 -3.11 1.69 -13.52
CA LEU A 147 -2.37 2.89 -13.10
C LEU A 147 -2.61 4.08 -14.05
N LYS A 148 -2.68 3.84 -15.37
CA LYS A 148 -3.03 4.88 -16.35
C LYS A 148 -4.42 5.44 -16.10
N GLY A 149 -5.41 4.58 -15.82
CA GLY A 149 -6.76 5.01 -15.48
C GLY A 149 -6.86 5.82 -14.18
N LEU A 150 -5.88 5.69 -13.28
CA LEU A 150 -5.81 6.43 -12.03
C LEU A 150 -4.93 7.69 -12.11
N ARG A 151 -4.21 7.92 -13.22
CA ARG A 151 -3.23 9.00 -13.40
C ARG A 151 -3.76 10.35 -12.95
N ASP A 152 -4.82 10.81 -13.60
CA ASP A 152 -5.36 12.16 -13.45
C ASP A 152 -5.73 12.45 -11.99
N ARG A 153 -6.24 11.43 -11.27
CA ARG A 153 -6.62 11.54 -9.87
C ARG A 153 -5.41 11.77 -8.97
N TYR A 154 -4.33 11.01 -9.17
CA TYR A 154 -3.11 11.12 -8.37
C TYR A 154 -2.29 12.36 -8.73
N GLU A 155 -2.22 12.72 -10.01
CA GLU A 155 -1.59 13.95 -10.47
C GLU A 155 -2.26 15.18 -9.84
N ALA A 156 -3.59 15.25 -9.88
CA ALA A 156 -4.34 16.34 -9.27
C ALA A 156 -4.19 16.37 -7.74
N HIS A 157 -4.21 15.20 -7.09
CA HIS A 157 -4.09 15.11 -5.63
C HIS A 157 -2.72 15.59 -5.12
N HIS A 158 -1.64 15.20 -5.80
CA HIS A 158 -0.26 15.51 -5.41
C HIS A 158 0.32 16.75 -6.07
N ARG A 159 -0.32 17.27 -7.13
CA ARG A 159 0.19 18.35 -7.98
C ARG A 159 1.54 18.00 -8.62
N VAL A 160 1.59 16.80 -9.18
CA VAL A 160 2.74 16.23 -9.89
C VAL A 160 2.28 15.73 -11.26
N SER A 161 3.22 15.53 -12.17
CA SER A 161 3.01 14.80 -13.42
C SER A 161 3.65 13.43 -13.30
N ILE A 162 2.95 12.38 -13.69
CA ILE A 162 3.40 11.00 -13.58
C ILE A 162 3.67 10.47 -14.99
N THR A 163 4.94 10.13 -15.24
CA THR A 163 5.36 9.62 -16.55
C THR A 163 4.86 8.20 -16.82
N ASP A 164 4.77 7.83 -18.10
CA ASP A 164 4.51 6.45 -18.51
C ASP A 164 5.59 5.50 -17.97
N GLY A 165 6.85 5.96 -17.97
CA GLY A 165 8.00 5.21 -17.41
C GLY A 165 7.80 4.88 -15.94
N ALA A 166 7.35 5.85 -15.13
CA ALA A 166 7.05 5.62 -13.72
C ALA A 166 5.98 4.56 -13.50
N MET A 167 4.93 4.52 -14.33
CA MET A 167 3.87 3.50 -14.19
C MET A 167 4.36 2.09 -14.51
N VAL A 168 5.15 1.95 -15.58
CA VAL A 168 5.78 0.69 -15.95
C VAL A 168 6.75 0.25 -14.85
N ALA A 169 7.55 1.17 -14.33
CA ALA A 169 8.49 0.92 -13.23
C ALA A 169 7.74 0.50 -11.96
N ALA A 170 6.67 1.19 -11.58
CA ALA A 170 5.89 0.88 -10.38
C ALA A 170 5.32 -0.53 -10.44
N ALA A 171 4.67 -0.91 -11.54
CA ALA A 171 4.12 -2.25 -11.70
C ALA A 171 5.21 -3.34 -11.72
N THR A 172 6.26 -3.14 -12.51
CA THR A 172 7.33 -4.14 -12.71
C THR A 172 8.18 -4.33 -11.46
N LEU A 173 8.57 -3.25 -10.80
CA LEU A 173 9.41 -3.29 -9.62
C LEU A 173 8.62 -3.76 -8.39
N ALA A 174 7.35 -3.35 -8.25
CA ALA A 174 6.51 -3.86 -7.17
C ALA A 174 6.29 -5.38 -7.29
N ASP A 175 6.02 -5.89 -8.49
CA ASP A 175 5.91 -7.35 -8.71
C ASP A 175 7.20 -8.09 -8.31
N ARG A 176 8.36 -7.54 -8.67
CA ARG A 176 9.65 -8.20 -8.48
C ARG A 176 10.16 -8.15 -7.03
N TYR A 177 9.97 -7.04 -6.33
CA TYR A 177 10.62 -6.80 -5.04
C TYR A 177 9.67 -6.84 -3.85
N ILE A 178 8.37 -6.58 -4.04
CA ILE A 178 7.36 -6.62 -2.97
C ILE A 178 6.54 -7.91 -3.12
N ASN A 179 6.82 -8.89 -2.25
CA ASN A 179 6.31 -10.27 -2.38
C ASN A 179 5.24 -10.63 -1.32
N ASP A 180 5.02 -9.76 -0.36
CA ASP A 180 4.05 -9.87 0.74
C ASP A 180 2.72 -9.17 0.43
N ARG A 181 2.63 -8.48 -0.71
CA ARG A 181 1.46 -7.76 -1.21
C ARG A 181 1.19 -8.12 -2.67
N PHE A 182 -0.04 -7.83 -3.10
CA PHE A 182 -0.54 -8.18 -4.43
C PHE A 182 -0.76 -6.92 -5.28
N LEU A 183 -0.60 -7.05 -6.59
CA LEU A 183 -1.03 -6.03 -7.56
C LEU A 183 -2.57 -5.89 -7.55
N PRO A 184 -3.11 -4.73 -7.95
CA PRO A 184 -2.40 -3.49 -8.31
C PRO A 184 -1.99 -2.63 -7.11
N ASP A 185 -2.51 -2.92 -5.91
CA ASP A 185 -2.38 -2.13 -4.68
C ASP A 185 -0.94 -1.72 -4.34
N LYS A 186 0.01 -2.67 -4.32
CA LYS A 186 1.42 -2.36 -4.07
C LYS A 186 2.06 -1.40 -5.07
N ALA A 187 1.58 -1.36 -6.32
CA ALA A 187 2.09 -0.46 -7.34
C ALA A 187 1.46 0.93 -7.24
N ILE A 188 0.16 0.98 -6.89
CA ILE A 188 -0.55 2.23 -6.59
C ILE A 188 0.14 2.96 -5.44
N ASP A 189 0.47 2.26 -4.37
CA ASP A 189 1.12 2.89 -3.22
C ASP A 189 2.52 3.44 -3.55
N LEU A 190 3.28 2.81 -4.46
CA LEU A 190 4.57 3.35 -4.90
C LEU A 190 4.39 4.69 -5.62
N ILE A 191 3.37 4.78 -6.47
CA ILE A 191 3.01 6.02 -7.19
C ILE A 191 2.55 7.09 -6.21
N ASP A 192 1.70 6.73 -5.25
CA ASP A 192 1.16 7.62 -4.23
C ASP A 192 2.27 8.21 -3.36
N GLU A 193 3.15 7.35 -2.84
CA GLU A 193 4.29 7.75 -2.01
C GLU A 193 5.30 8.59 -2.79
N ALA A 194 5.57 8.25 -4.06
CA ALA A 194 6.43 9.06 -4.93
C ALA A 194 5.84 10.46 -5.17
N GLY A 195 4.54 10.55 -5.46
CA GLY A 195 3.83 11.81 -5.62
C GLY A 195 3.86 12.66 -4.35
N ALA A 196 3.55 12.05 -3.20
CA ALA A 196 3.62 12.72 -1.90
C ALA A 196 5.03 13.23 -1.58
N ARG A 197 6.06 12.41 -1.81
CA ARG A 197 7.47 12.77 -1.62
C ARG A 197 7.87 13.96 -2.48
N MET A 198 7.49 13.97 -3.75
CA MET A 198 7.81 15.08 -4.66
C MET A 198 7.09 16.36 -4.27
N ARG A 199 5.84 16.26 -3.82
CA ARG A 199 5.10 17.40 -3.26
C ARG A 199 5.76 17.96 -1.99
N ILE A 200 6.21 17.10 -1.07
CA ILE A 200 6.89 17.52 0.16
C ILE A 200 8.23 18.19 -0.15
N ARG A 201 9.01 17.64 -1.08
CA ARG A 201 10.28 18.24 -1.53
C ARG A 201 10.07 19.68 -2.01
N ARG A 202 8.97 19.95 -2.71
CA ARG A 202 8.58 21.30 -3.16
C ARG A 202 8.13 22.24 -2.07
N MET A 203 7.50 21.73 -1.00
CA MET A 203 7.08 22.56 0.12
C MET A 203 8.23 22.83 1.11
N THR A 204 9.32 22.08 0.99
CA THR A 204 10.49 22.24 1.85
C THR A 204 11.36 23.36 1.31
N ALA A 205 11.69 24.33 2.16
CA ALA A 205 12.57 25.42 1.79
C ALA A 205 13.93 24.85 1.30
N PRO A 206 14.41 25.30 0.13
CA PRO A 206 15.68 24.81 -0.39
C PRO A 206 16.86 25.10 0.57
N PRO A 207 17.95 24.31 0.48
CA PRO A 207 19.07 24.40 1.43
C PRO A 207 19.68 25.80 1.51
N ASP A 208 19.66 26.56 0.42
CA ASP A 208 20.12 27.94 0.35
C ASP A 208 19.31 28.89 1.25
N LEU A 209 17.98 28.76 1.31
CA LEU A 209 17.15 29.52 2.25
C LEU A 209 17.44 29.17 3.71
N ARG A 210 17.73 27.90 3.99
CA ARG A 210 18.17 27.47 5.33
C ARG A 210 19.53 28.05 5.72
N GLU A 211 20.47 28.15 4.78
CA GLU A 211 21.75 28.83 5.03
C GLU A 211 21.57 30.32 5.35
N PHE A 212 20.62 31.00 4.68
CA PHE A 212 20.28 32.39 5.03
C PHE A 212 19.70 32.48 6.44
N ASP A 213 18.81 31.57 6.84
CA ASP A 213 18.26 31.51 8.20
C ASP A 213 19.36 31.32 9.25
N GLU A 214 20.33 30.44 8.99
CA GLU A 214 21.48 30.22 9.87
C GLU A 214 22.37 31.47 9.99
N LYS A 215 22.70 32.11 8.86
CA LYS A 215 23.49 33.36 8.83
C LYS A 215 22.78 34.52 9.53
N ILE A 216 21.45 34.62 9.41
CA ILE A 216 20.65 35.63 10.12
C ILE A 216 20.67 35.36 11.63
N ALA A 217 20.52 34.10 12.04
CA ALA A 217 20.54 33.71 13.44
C ALA A 217 21.91 33.92 14.09
N GLU A 218 23.00 33.72 13.35
CA GLU A 218 24.36 34.05 13.76
C GLU A 218 24.55 35.56 13.93
N ALA A 219 24.22 36.35 12.90
CA ALA A 219 24.33 37.81 12.94
C ALA A 219 23.49 38.43 14.09
N ARG A 220 22.32 37.87 14.39
CA ARG A 220 21.50 38.28 15.55
C ARG A 220 22.20 38.03 16.88
N ARG A 221 22.76 36.82 17.07
CA ARG A 221 23.50 36.45 18.28
C ARG A 221 24.73 37.33 18.49
N GLU A 222 25.51 37.55 17.42
CA GLU A 222 26.68 38.41 17.47
C GLU A 222 26.31 39.87 17.79
N LYS A 223 25.20 40.36 17.22
CA LYS A 223 24.70 41.72 17.46
C LYS A 223 24.30 41.90 18.92
N GLU A 224 23.57 40.93 19.49
CA GLU A 224 23.14 40.96 20.89
C GLU A 224 24.34 40.94 21.84
N SER A 225 25.33 40.08 21.57
CA SER A 225 26.58 40.06 22.33
C SER A 225 27.38 41.38 22.21
N ALA A 226 27.37 42.04 21.06
CA ALA A 226 28.01 43.35 20.89
C ALA A 226 27.29 44.47 21.65
N ILE A 227 25.95 44.41 21.74
CA ILE A 227 25.14 45.34 22.54
C ILE A 227 25.45 45.17 24.03
N ASP A 228 25.51 43.92 24.52
CA ASP A 228 25.85 43.60 25.91
C ASP A 228 27.27 44.09 26.27
N ALA A 229 28.20 44.01 25.32
CA ALA A 229 29.56 44.51 25.47
C ALA A 229 29.69 46.04 25.28
N GLN A 230 28.59 46.76 25.02
CA GLN A 230 28.55 48.20 24.71
C GLN A 230 29.37 48.60 23.48
N ASP A 231 29.67 47.66 22.57
CA ASP A 231 30.32 47.91 21.29
C ASP A 231 29.28 48.31 20.24
N PHE A 232 28.87 49.58 20.31
CA PHE A 232 27.79 50.12 19.47
C PHE A 232 28.15 50.19 17.99
N GLU A 233 29.43 50.33 17.65
CA GLU A 233 29.89 50.38 16.26
C GLU A 233 29.78 49.00 15.61
N LYS A 234 30.24 47.95 16.30
CA LYS A 234 30.09 46.57 15.85
C LYS A 234 28.62 46.14 15.80
N ALA A 235 27.82 46.54 16.79
CA ALA A 235 26.39 46.27 16.79
C ALA A 235 25.66 46.93 15.60
N ALA A 236 26.05 48.14 15.20
CA ALA A 236 25.50 48.82 14.03
C ALA A 236 25.85 48.07 12.73
N ALA A 237 27.11 47.67 12.56
CA ALA A 237 27.56 46.90 11.40
C ALA A 237 26.82 45.54 11.29
N LEU A 238 26.63 44.83 12.40
CA LEU A 238 25.91 43.56 12.45
C LEU A 238 24.42 43.72 12.18
N ARG A 239 23.80 44.82 12.62
CA ARG A 239 22.41 45.18 12.27
C ARG A 239 22.25 45.39 10.77
N ASP A 240 23.18 46.10 10.14
CA ASP A 240 23.11 46.38 8.70
C ASP A 240 23.34 45.09 7.89
N ARG A 241 24.25 44.21 8.35
CA ARG A 241 24.45 42.86 7.80
C ARG A 241 23.20 41.98 7.94
N GLU A 242 22.55 41.96 9.11
CA GLU A 242 21.29 41.25 9.32
C GLU A 242 20.23 41.75 8.33
N LYS A 243 20.09 43.07 8.17
CA LYS A 243 19.12 43.67 7.25
C LYS A 243 19.38 43.27 5.79
N GLN A 244 20.65 43.23 5.38
CA GLN A 244 21.04 42.76 4.05
C GLN A 244 20.70 41.27 3.84
N LEU A 245 21.02 40.42 4.82
CA LEU A 245 20.71 38.98 4.76
C LEU A 245 19.20 38.71 4.71
N VAL A 246 18.41 39.46 5.48
CA VAL A 246 16.94 39.37 5.44
C VAL A 246 16.39 39.79 4.07
N ALA A 247 16.93 40.86 3.47
CA ALA A 247 16.52 41.30 2.14
C ALA A 247 16.89 40.28 1.05
N GLN A 248 18.09 39.71 1.10
CA GLN A 248 18.55 38.67 0.17
C GLN A 248 17.71 37.40 0.30
N ARG A 249 17.40 36.97 1.52
CA ARG A 249 16.50 35.84 1.79
C ARG A 249 15.11 36.08 1.22
N ALA A 250 14.53 37.27 1.44
CA ALA A 250 13.20 37.61 0.95
C ALA A 250 13.13 37.62 -0.58
N GLU A 251 14.16 38.15 -1.25
CA GLU A 251 14.26 38.11 -2.71
C GLU A 251 14.39 36.68 -3.22
N ARG A 252 15.23 35.87 -2.57
CA ARG A 252 15.40 34.45 -2.93
C ARG A 252 14.13 33.64 -2.70
N GLU A 253 13.42 33.88 -1.61
CA GLU A 253 12.13 33.25 -1.31
C GLU A 253 11.06 33.65 -2.35
N LYS A 254 11.07 34.90 -2.80
CA LYS A 254 10.18 35.37 -3.88
C LYS A 254 10.50 34.69 -5.21
N GLN A 255 11.79 34.55 -5.54
CA GLN A 255 12.23 33.81 -6.73
C GLN A 255 11.84 32.33 -6.66
N TRP A 256 11.99 31.70 -5.49
CA TRP A 256 11.58 30.33 -5.27
C TRP A 256 10.07 30.16 -5.45
N ARG A 257 9.26 30.99 -4.79
CA ARG A 257 7.80 30.96 -4.93
C ARG A 257 7.35 31.23 -6.37
N SER A 258 7.99 32.15 -7.09
CA SER A 258 7.60 32.51 -8.47
C SER A 258 8.13 31.55 -9.54
N GLY A 259 9.30 30.93 -9.34
CA GLY A 259 9.91 30.00 -10.29
C GLY A 259 9.43 28.56 -10.15
N ASP A 260 9.13 28.08 -8.94
CA ASP A 260 8.70 26.69 -8.69
C ASP A 260 7.18 26.48 -8.79
N LEU A 261 6.38 27.56 -8.85
CA LEU A 261 4.93 27.44 -9.03
C LEU A 261 4.55 26.98 -10.45
N ASP A 262 5.38 27.23 -11.46
CA ASP A 262 5.08 26.92 -12.88
C ASP A 262 5.70 25.60 -13.37
N VAL A 263 6.77 25.12 -12.75
CA VAL A 263 7.28 23.78 -13.07
C VAL A 263 6.35 22.78 -12.38
N VAL A 264 5.89 21.72 -13.02
CA VAL A 264 5.17 20.61 -12.35
C VAL A 264 6.21 19.59 -11.89
N ALA A 265 6.07 19.04 -10.68
CA ALA A 265 7.03 18.04 -10.21
C ALA A 265 6.77 16.78 -11.00
N GLU A 266 7.79 16.22 -11.61
CA GLU A 266 7.67 15.00 -12.39
C GLU A 266 7.98 13.79 -11.51
N VAL A 267 7.21 12.73 -11.68
CA VAL A 267 7.46 11.40 -11.12
C VAL A 267 7.88 10.51 -12.29
N ASP A 268 9.16 10.17 -12.32
CA ASP A 268 9.81 9.25 -13.24
C ASP A 268 10.11 7.90 -12.57
N ASP A 269 10.77 7.01 -13.31
CA ASP A 269 11.19 5.70 -12.83
C ASP A 269 12.24 5.77 -11.71
N GLU A 270 13.05 6.84 -11.64
CA GLU A 270 14.02 7.05 -10.57
C GLU A 270 13.34 7.28 -9.22
N GLN A 271 12.28 8.10 -9.19
CA GLN A 271 11.57 8.34 -7.92
C GLN A 271 10.83 7.10 -7.43
N ILE A 272 10.30 6.28 -8.34
CA ILE A 272 9.72 4.97 -7.98
C ILE A 272 10.79 4.04 -7.40
N ALA A 273 11.96 3.97 -8.03
CA ALA A 273 13.07 3.17 -7.53
C ALA A 273 13.59 3.65 -6.17
N GLU A 274 13.61 4.97 -5.93
CA GLU A 274 14.00 5.58 -4.66
C GLU A 274 13.02 5.20 -3.54
N VAL A 275 11.71 5.31 -3.79
CA VAL A 275 10.65 4.92 -2.84
C VAL A 275 10.75 3.44 -2.51
N LEU A 276 10.86 2.59 -3.53
CA LEU A 276 11.01 1.15 -3.33
C LEU A 276 12.28 0.80 -2.55
N GLY A 277 13.38 1.51 -2.80
CA GLY A 277 14.62 1.35 -2.06
C GLY A 277 14.49 1.70 -0.58
N ASN A 278 13.67 2.72 -0.26
CA ASN A 278 13.36 3.07 1.13
C ASN A 278 12.50 2.02 1.82
N TRP A 279 11.49 1.46 1.13
CA TRP A 279 10.62 0.43 1.71
C TRP A 279 11.34 -0.89 1.95
N THR A 280 12.15 -1.32 0.98
CA THR A 280 12.81 -2.64 1.01
C THR A 280 14.19 -2.59 1.66
N GLY A 281 14.79 -1.40 1.78
CA GLY A 281 16.19 -1.22 2.16
C GLY A 281 17.20 -1.69 1.09
N ILE A 282 16.73 -2.02 -0.12
CA ILE A 282 17.54 -2.52 -1.23
C ILE A 282 17.70 -1.41 -2.27
N PRO A 283 18.92 -0.91 -2.55
CA PRO A 283 19.11 0.16 -3.54
C PRO A 283 18.84 -0.36 -4.95
N VAL A 284 17.67 -0.04 -5.52
CA VAL A 284 17.20 -0.57 -6.82
C VAL A 284 17.90 0.08 -8.02
N PHE A 285 18.30 1.35 -7.90
CA PHE A 285 18.95 2.11 -8.98
C PHE A 285 20.29 1.50 -9.47
N LYS A 286 20.98 0.73 -8.62
CA LYS A 286 22.24 0.05 -8.98
C LYS A 286 22.04 -1.38 -9.47
N LEU A 287 20.81 -1.87 -9.56
CA LEU A 287 20.55 -3.30 -9.69
C LEU A 287 20.18 -3.75 -11.10
N THR A 288 19.60 -2.97 -12.00
CA THR A 288 19.11 -3.54 -13.29
C THR A 288 20.20 -4.25 -14.12
N GLU A 289 21.37 -3.64 -14.34
CA GLU A 289 22.50 -4.31 -15.02
C GLU A 289 23.37 -5.17 -14.08
N ALA A 290 23.65 -4.64 -12.88
CA ALA A 290 24.52 -5.32 -11.93
C ALA A 290 23.88 -6.58 -11.33
N GLU A 291 22.57 -6.59 -11.12
CA GLU A 291 21.79 -7.73 -10.61
C GLU A 291 21.67 -8.82 -11.67
N THR A 292 21.50 -8.49 -12.96
CA THR A 292 21.55 -9.49 -14.03
C THR A 292 22.92 -10.18 -14.03
N THR A 293 23.99 -9.40 -13.93
CA THR A 293 25.36 -9.91 -13.83
C THR A 293 25.57 -10.74 -12.54
N ARG A 294 25.00 -10.30 -11.42
CA ARG A 294 25.10 -10.97 -10.12
C ARG A 294 24.27 -12.25 -10.07
N LEU A 295 23.14 -12.32 -10.78
CA LEU A 295 22.33 -13.52 -10.97
C LEU A 295 23.10 -14.54 -11.80
N LEU A 296 23.76 -14.11 -12.88
CA LEU A 296 24.63 -14.97 -13.68
C LEU A 296 25.78 -15.54 -12.85
N ARG A 297 26.40 -14.72 -12.00
CA ARG A 297 27.52 -15.10 -11.11
C ARG A 297 27.09 -15.52 -9.70
N MET A 298 25.82 -15.83 -9.49
CA MET A 298 25.28 -16.08 -8.14
C MET A 298 25.91 -17.30 -7.47
N GLU A 299 26.17 -18.36 -8.24
CA GLU A 299 26.80 -19.58 -7.73
C GLU A 299 28.22 -19.30 -7.24
N GLU A 300 29.00 -18.54 -8.01
CA GLU A 300 30.37 -18.13 -7.67
C GLU A 300 30.39 -17.23 -6.42
N GLU A 301 29.48 -16.25 -6.34
CA GLU A 301 29.36 -15.35 -5.18
C GLU A 301 28.98 -16.09 -3.89
N LEU A 302 28.13 -17.13 -3.99
CA LEU A 302 27.76 -17.95 -2.84
C LEU A 302 28.90 -18.86 -2.39
N HIS A 303 29.69 -19.41 -3.33
CA HIS A 303 30.86 -20.23 -3.01
C HIS A 303 31.99 -19.46 -2.32
N LYS A 304 32.03 -18.12 -2.44
CA LYS A 304 32.95 -17.28 -1.65
C LYS A 304 32.66 -17.31 -0.14
N ARG A 305 31.44 -17.69 0.25
CA ARG A 305 30.98 -17.70 1.66
C ARG A 305 30.58 -19.08 2.15
N ILE A 306 30.24 -20.00 1.25
CA ILE A 306 29.83 -21.36 1.55
C ILE A 306 30.90 -22.29 1.00
N ILE A 307 31.55 -23.03 1.87
CA ILE A 307 32.57 -24.02 1.51
C ILE A 307 31.91 -25.40 1.45
N GLY A 308 31.98 -26.07 0.29
CA GLY A 308 31.29 -27.34 0.03
C GLY A 308 29.82 -27.17 -0.39
N GLN A 309 29.05 -28.27 -0.46
CA GLN A 309 27.62 -28.28 -0.82
C GLN A 309 27.31 -27.74 -2.24
N GLU A 310 28.12 -28.11 -3.24
CA GLU A 310 27.99 -27.62 -4.63
C GLU A 310 26.59 -27.85 -5.20
N ASP A 311 26.03 -29.05 -5.01
CA ASP A 311 24.70 -29.40 -5.51
C ASP A 311 23.59 -28.55 -4.89
N ALA A 312 23.71 -28.22 -3.60
CA ALA A 312 22.73 -27.39 -2.91
C ALA A 312 22.80 -25.94 -3.38
N VAL A 313 24.00 -25.38 -3.53
CA VAL A 313 24.19 -24.00 -4.02
C VAL A 313 23.70 -23.87 -5.47
N LYS A 314 23.98 -24.87 -6.31
CA LYS A 314 23.51 -24.92 -7.71
C LYS A 314 21.99 -25.03 -7.79
N ALA A 315 21.38 -25.90 -6.98
CA ALA A 315 19.92 -26.05 -6.92
C ALA A 315 19.23 -24.76 -6.49
N VAL A 316 19.72 -24.11 -5.44
CA VAL A 316 19.16 -22.84 -4.92
C VAL A 316 19.36 -21.71 -5.93
N SER A 317 20.55 -21.56 -6.49
CA SER A 317 20.83 -20.51 -7.48
C SER A 317 20.00 -20.67 -8.74
N LYS A 318 19.77 -21.89 -9.22
CA LYS A 318 18.88 -22.19 -10.34
C LYS A 318 17.42 -21.84 -10.01
N ALA A 319 16.95 -22.17 -8.81
CA ALA A 319 15.58 -21.84 -8.38
C ALA A 319 15.37 -20.32 -8.25
N ILE A 320 16.35 -19.59 -7.71
CA ILE A 320 16.30 -18.13 -7.59
C ILE A 320 16.33 -17.49 -8.98
N ARG A 321 17.25 -17.90 -9.88
CA ARG A 321 17.29 -17.40 -11.26
C ARG A 321 15.99 -17.63 -12.01
N ARG A 322 15.40 -18.82 -11.88
CA ARG A 322 14.12 -19.17 -12.52
C ARG A 322 12.96 -18.28 -12.02
N THR A 323 12.92 -18.05 -10.71
CA THR A 323 11.91 -17.16 -10.10
C THR A 323 12.11 -15.71 -10.55
N ARG A 324 13.36 -15.24 -10.63
CA ARG A 324 13.72 -13.87 -11.03
C ARG A 324 13.57 -13.60 -12.53
N ALA A 325 13.69 -14.61 -13.37
CA ALA A 325 13.47 -14.53 -14.82
C ALA A 325 11.98 -14.64 -15.23
N GLY A 326 11.04 -14.66 -14.28
CA GLY A 326 9.61 -14.79 -14.58
C GLY A 326 9.17 -16.17 -15.07
N LEU A 327 10.07 -17.16 -15.10
CA LEU A 327 9.77 -18.54 -15.53
C LEU A 327 9.18 -19.35 -14.36
N LYS A 328 8.09 -18.86 -13.77
CA LYS A 328 7.40 -19.52 -12.65
C LYS A 328 6.41 -20.56 -13.18
N ASP A 329 6.50 -21.79 -12.68
CA ASP A 329 5.45 -22.80 -12.90
C ASP A 329 4.21 -22.40 -12.07
N PRO A 330 3.00 -22.30 -12.65
CA PRO A 330 1.79 -21.89 -11.93
C PRO A 330 1.42 -22.81 -10.76
N SER A 331 1.94 -24.05 -10.72
CA SER A 331 1.56 -25.10 -9.77
C SER A 331 2.62 -25.47 -8.73
N ALA A 332 3.77 -24.81 -8.68
CA ALA A 332 4.83 -25.19 -7.74
C ALA A 332 4.64 -24.56 -6.34
N ARG A 333 4.00 -25.32 -5.43
CA ARG A 333 4.02 -25.09 -3.97
C ARG A 333 5.48 -24.88 -3.52
N ARG A 334 5.75 -23.82 -2.73
CA ARG A 334 7.08 -23.58 -2.11
C ARG A 334 7.55 -24.83 -1.40
N VAL A 335 8.57 -25.50 -1.93
CA VAL A 335 9.30 -26.54 -1.21
C VAL A 335 10.01 -25.84 -0.05
N ARG A 336 9.52 -26.05 1.18
CA ARG A 336 10.36 -25.83 2.37
C ARG A 336 11.56 -26.75 2.22
N SER A 337 12.76 -26.19 2.09
CA SER A 337 14.00 -26.97 2.12
C SER A 337 14.19 -27.53 3.53
N SER A 338 13.63 -28.71 3.79
CA SER A 338 13.99 -29.52 4.94
C SER A 338 15.18 -30.38 4.54
N SER A 339 16.40 -29.87 4.74
CA SER A 339 17.58 -30.74 4.77
C SER A 339 17.67 -31.39 6.16
N PRO A 340 17.69 -32.72 6.27
CA PRO A 340 18.04 -33.39 7.52
C PRO A 340 19.53 -33.18 7.78
N ALA A 341 19.88 -32.40 8.80
CA ALA A 341 21.25 -32.30 9.26
C ALA A 341 21.56 -33.50 10.16
N PRO A 342 22.64 -34.28 9.91
CA PRO A 342 23.11 -35.28 10.87
C PRO A 342 23.60 -34.59 12.17
N PRO A 343 23.63 -35.29 13.31
CA PRO A 343 24.01 -34.70 14.59
C PRO A 343 25.49 -34.30 14.55
N GLY A 344 25.81 -33.01 14.71
CA GLY A 344 27.18 -32.53 14.89
C GLY A 344 27.59 -31.31 14.04
N TRP A 345 26.77 -30.82 13.11
CA TRP A 345 27.10 -29.63 12.32
C TRP A 345 26.41 -28.37 12.86
N ALA A 346 27.21 -27.39 13.29
CA ALA A 346 26.73 -26.10 13.74
C ALA A 346 26.06 -25.34 12.57
N ARG A 347 24.84 -24.83 12.80
CA ARG A 347 24.19 -23.91 11.84
C ARG A 347 25.01 -22.61 11.77
N PRO A 348 25.31 -22.05 10.58
CA PRO A 348 25.90 -20.73 10.48
C PRO A 348 24.98 -19.70 11.13
N SER A 349 25.56 -18.86 11.98
CA SER A 349 24.89 -17.75 12.65
C SER A 349 24.32 -16.78 11.61
N CYS A 350 23.00 -16.69 11.57
CA CYS A 350 22.29 -15.63 10.87
C CYS A 350 22.69 -14.27 11.50
N PRO A 351 23.00 -13.21 10.74
CA PRO A 351 23.45 -11.94 11.31
C PRO A 351 22.39 -11.34 12.26
N ARG A 352 22.82 -10.92 13.45
CA ARG A 352 22.00 -10.37 14.56
C ARG A 352 21.21 -9.08 14.25
N ARG A 353 21.13 -8.62 13.00
CA ARG A 353 20.50 -7.33 12.63
C ARG A 353 18.99 -7.41 12.31
N TRP A 354 18.37 -8.58 12.51
CA TRP A 354 16.95 -8.85 12.26
C TRP A 354 16.21 -9.27 13.55
N ARG A 355 16.53 -8.65 14.69
CA ARG A 355 15.74 -8.74 15.92
C ARG A 355 15.35 -7.34 16.38
N SER A 356 14.29 -6.80 15.80
CA SER A 356 13.59 -5.63 16.34
C SER A 356 12.17 -5.56 15.77
N SER A 357 11.38 -6.62 15.94
CA SER A 357 9.91 -6.61 15.75
C SER A 357 9.25 -7.94 16.15
N CYS A 358 9.68 -8.55 17.26
CA CYS A 358 8.97 -9.68 17.87
C CYS A 358 9.21 -9.67 19.38
N SER A 359 8.35 -8.96 20.10
CA SER A 359 8.19 -9.12 21.55
C SER A 359 6.75 -8.78 21.94
N ALA A 360 6.20 -9.61 22.83
CA ALA A 360 4.81 -9.71 23.28
C ALA A 360 3.91 -10.40 22.24
N THR A 361 3.35 -11.60 22.47
CA THR A 361 2.70 -12.05 23.70
C THR A 361 2.70 -13.59 23.74
N THR A 362 3.19 -14.20 24.83
CA THR A 362 2.82 -15.57 25.19
C THR A 362 2.82 -15.71 26.72
N THR A 363 1.66 -16.13 27.22
CA THR A 363 1.35 -16.75 28.53
C THR A 363 1.32 -15.87 29.80
N ARG A 364 0.09 -15.56 30.26
CA ARG A 364 -0.62 -16.45 31.18
C ARG A 364 -2.09 -16.56 30.80
#